data_AF-A0A1V1NY63-F1
#
_entry.id   AF-A0A1V1NY63-F1
#
_cell.length_a   1.000
_cell.length_b   1.000
_cell.length_c   1.000
_cell.angle_alpha   90.00
_cell.angle_beta   90.00
_cell.angle_gamma   90.00
#
_symmetry.space_group_name_H-M   'P 1'
#
loop_
_entity.id
_entity.type
_entity.pdbx_description
1 polymer ?
#
loop_
_entity_poly.entity_id
_entity_poly.type
_entity_poly.pdbx_seq_one_letter_code
_entity_poly.pdbx_strand_id
1 'polypeptide(L)'
;MSKEKNNTKLESLNKLIEFGDEALKNKINFSEGCHNSDNDYRVDNESFNKFRSSALSFLEKIFEKEHLYYIEFNEKVKDRGAECIEAGLGILKAVKNELETLA
;
A
#
# COMPACT_ATOMS: atom_id res chain seq x y z
N MET A 1 -17.81 -9.56 20.54
CA MET A 1 -18.03 -9.32 19.09
C MET A 1 -17.23 -8.16 18.51
N SER A 2 -17.10 -7.00 19.17
CA SER A 2 -16.33 -5.86 18.60
C SER A 2 -14.81 -6.09 18.55
N LYS A 3 -14.21 -6.73 19.56
CA LYS A 3 -12.77 -7.02 19.61
C LYS A 3 -12.29 -7.98 18.52
N GLU A 4 -13.07 -9.04 18.25
CA GLU A 4 -12.74 -10.04 17.23
C GLU A 4 -12.75 -9.45 15.82
N LYS A 5 -13.73 -8.59 15.51
CA LYS A 5 -13.78 -7.86 14.24
C LYS A 5 -12.61 -6.88 14.07
N ASN A 6 -12.15 -6.23 15.12
CA ASN A 6 -10.99 -5.34 15.06
C ASN A 6 -9.70 -6.12 14.84
N ASN A 7 -9.56 -7.30 15.45
CA ASN A 7 -8.39 -8.16 15.24
C ASN A 7 -8.25 -8.59 13.78
N THR A 8 -9.36 -9.00 13.13
CA THR A 8 -9.36 -9.37 11.70
C THR A 8 -9.03 -8.21 10.76
N LYS A 9 -9.41 -6.97 11.13
CA LYS A 9 -9.05 -5.77 10.35
C LYS A 9 -7.56 -5.50 10.44
N LEU A 10 -6.97 -5.58 11.62
CA LEU A 10 -5.53 -5.40 11.83
C LEU A 10 -4.70 -6.49 11.14
N GLU A 11 -5.15 -7.75 11.19
CA GLU A 11 -4.52 -8.84 10.44
C GLU A 11 -4.55 -8.60 8.94
N SER A 12 -5.69 -8.14 8.40
CA SER A 12 -5.82 -7.83 6.97
C SER A 12 -4.90 -6.68 6.59
N LEU A 13 -4.82 -5.63 7.43
CA LEU A 13 -3.95 -4.48 7.19
C LEU A 13 -2.46 -4.82 7.25
N ASN A 14 -2.04 -5.68 8.19
CA ASN A 14 -0.66 -6.16 8.26
C ASN A 14 -0.26 -6.90 6.97
N LYS A 15 -1.13 -7.75 6.43
CA LYS A 15 -0.89 -8.40 5.13
C LYS A 15 -0.73 -7.41 3.98
N LEU A 16 -1.46 -6.30 3.99
CA LEU A 16 -1.31 -5.26 2.97
C LEU A 16 0.03 -4.54 3.08
N ILE A 17 0.49 -4.28 4.30
CA ILE A 17 1.83 -3.72 4.56
C ILE A 17 2.91 -4.70 4.07
N GLU A 18 2.75 -5.99 4.35
CA GLU A 18 3.66 -7.04 3.86
C GLU A 18 3.71 -7.07 2.32
N PHE A 19 2.59 -6.95 1.63
CA PHE A 19 2.58 -6.87 0.16
C PHE A 19 3.38 -5.67 -0.38
N GLY A 20 3.29 -4.52 0.29
CA GLY A 20 4.09 -3.35 -0.08
C GLY A 20 5.58 -3.53 0.19
N ASP A 21 5.94 -4.15 1.32
CA ASP A 21 7.34 -4.46 1.64
C ASP A 21 7.94 -5.50 0.68
N GLU A 22 7.16 -6.52 0.29
CA GLU A 22 7.55 -7.51 -0.72
C GLU A 22 7.76 -6.86 -2.10
N ALA A 23 6.84 -6.00 -2.51
CA ALA A 23 6.94 -5.21 -3.74
C ALA A 23 8.25 -4.40 -3.78
N LEU A 24 8.64 -3.77 -2.67
CA LEU A 24 9.89 -2.99 -2.57
C LEU A 24 11.15 -3.86 -2.52
N LYS A 25 11.08 -5.12 -2.08
CA LYS A 25 12.22 -6.05 -2.11
C LYS A 25 12.49 -6.56 -3.52
N ASN A 26 11.44 -6.72 -4.33
CA ASN A 26 11.49 -7.24 -5.70
C ASN A 26 11.68 -6.14 -6.76
N LYS A 27 12.28 -4.99 -6.39
CA LYS A 27 12.56 -3.89 -7.33
C LYS A 27 13.35 -4.43 -8.54
N ILE A 28 12.82 -4.22 -9.74
CA ILE A 28 13.51 -4.57 -10.98
C ILE A 28 14.39 -3.38 -11.35
N ASN A 29 15.71 -3.60 -11.41
CA ASN A 29 16.63 -2.63 -12.01
C ASN A 29 16.36 -2.57 -13.51
N PHE A 30 15.79 -1.46 -13.99
CA PHE A 30 15.83 -1.16 -15.42
C PHE A 30 17.23 -0.68 -15.81
N SER A 31 18.22 -1.57 -15.75
CA SER A 31 19.51 -1.32 -16.40
C SER A 31 19.47 -2.01 -17.77
N GLU A 32 19.08 -1.26 -18.79
CA GLU A 32 19.65 -1.29 -20.14
C GLU A 32 18.82 -0.39 -21.06
N GLY A 33 19.22 0.88 -21.22
CA GLY A 33 18.96 1.59 -22.47
C GLY A 33 18.64 3.08 -22.44
N CYS A 34 18.14 3.68 -21.36
CA CYS A 34 17.73 5.10 -21.40
C CYS A 34 17.91 5.79 -20.05
N HIS A 35 18.82 6.79 -20.03
CA HIS A 35 18.99 7.84 -19.02
C HIS A 35 19.09 7.43 -17.54
N ASN A 36 20.32 7.53 -17.04
CA ASN A 36 20.70 7.50 -15.63
C ASN A 36 19.88 8.51 -14.80
N SER A 37 18.86 8.01 -14.11
CA SER A 37 18.49 8.58 -12.81
C SER A 37 18.62 7.44 -11.81
N ASP A 38 19.46 7.62 -10.80
CA ASP A 38 19.83 6.59 -9.81
C ASP A 38 18.64 6.12 -8.94
N ASN A 39 17.39 6.46 -9.29
CA ASN A 39 16.18 6.26 -8.49
C ASN A 39 14.95 5.73 -9.25
N ASP A 40 15.01 5.38 -10.55
CA ASP A 40 13.86 4.80 -11.27
C ASP A 40 13.72 3.29 -10.99
N TYR A 41 13.54 2.94 -9.71
CA TYR A 41 13.24 1.58 -9.30
C TYR A 41 11.75 1.33 -9.44
N ARG A 42 11.40 0.40 -10.32
CA ARG A 42 10.02 -0.01 -10.54
C ARG A 42 9.77 -1.40 -10.00
N VAL A 43 8.60 -1.57 -9.43
CA VAL A 43 8.07 -2.86 -9.02
C VAL A 43 7.47 -3.57 -10.25
N ASP A 44 7.51 -4.90 -10.25
CA ASP A 44 6.82 -5.69 -11.26
C ASP A 44 5.30 -5.44 -11.24
N ASN A 45 4.63 -5.72 -12.36
CA ASN A 45 3.20 -5.47 -12.50
C ASN A 45 2.34 -6.28 -11.52
N GLU A 46 2.74 -7.52 -11.24
CA GLU A 46 1.94 -8.43 -10.41
C GLU A 46 1.95 -7.96 -8.96
N SER A 47 3.13 -7.72 -8.40
CA SER A 47 3.29 -7.21 -7.03
C SER A 47 2.61 -5.86 -6.84
N PHE A 48 2.75 -4.93 -7.80
CA PHE A 48 2.06 -3.64 -7.75
C PHE A 48 0.53 -3.81 -7.76
N ASN A 49 -0.02 -4.56 -8.71
CA ASN A 49 -1.46 -4.72 -8.85
C ASN A 49 -2.07 -5.42 -7.65
N LYS A 50 -1.37 -6.41 -7.08
CA LYS A 50 -1.73 -7.10 -5.85
C LYS A 50 -1.79 -6.11 -4.68
N PHE A 51 -0.72 -5.37 -4.43
CA PHE A 51 -0.68 -4.37 -3.37
C PHE A 51 -1.79 -3.32 -3.52
N ARG A 52 -1.85 -2.68 -4.69
CA ARG A 52 -2.78 -1.58 -4.95
C ARG A 52 -4.24 -2.00 -4.85
N SER A 53 -4.62 -3.07 -5.52
CA SER A 53 -6.02 -3.50 -5.58
C SER A 53 -6.51 -4.00 -4.23
N SER A 54 -5.68 -4.77 -3.51
CA SER A 54 -6.03 -5.26 -2.17
C SER A 54 -6.14 -4.10 -1.17
N ALA A 55 -5.25 -3.11 -1.22
CA ALA A 55 -5.30 -1.95 -0.34
C ALA A 55 -6.53 -1.06 -0.59
N LEU A 56 -6.83 -0.73 -1.85
CA LEU A 56 -8.03 0.04 -2.18
C LEU A 56 -9.31 -0.67 -1.74
N SER A 57 -9.42 -1.97 -2.00
CA SER A 57 -10.60 -2.74 -1.58
C SER A 57 -10.77 -2.75 -0.06
N PHE A 58 -9.67 -2.88 0.69
CA PHE A 58 -9.69 -2.81 2.14
C PHE A 58 -10.10 -1.43 2.64
N LEU A 59 -9.47 -0.36 2.13
CA LEU A 59 -9.76 1.02 2.55
C LEU A 59 -11.22 1.39 2.27
N GLU A 60 -11.76 1.05 1.09
CA GLU A 60 -13.17 1.27 0.76
C GLU A 60 -14.11 0.56 1.74
N LYS A 61 -13.79 -0.68 2.12
CA LYS A 61 -14.60 -1.46 3.06
C LYS A 61 -14.60 -0.89 4.48
N ILE A 62 -13.52 -0.22 4.90
CA ILE A 62 -13.39 0.31 6.26
C ILE A 62 -13.88 1.75 6.36
N PHE A 63 -13.57 2.57 5.36
CA PHE A 63 -13.73 4.02 5.44
C PHE A 63 -14.59 4.63 4.32
N GLU A 64 -15.02 3.85 3.32
CA GLU A 64 -15.69 4.36 2.10
C GLU A 64 -14.72 5.16 1.19
N LYS A 65 -15.18 5.59 0.01
CA LYS A 65 -14.30 6.20 -1.02
C LYS A 65 -14.01 7.67 -0.76
N GLU A 66 -14.87 8.32 0.01
CA GLU A 66 -14.85 9.73 0.34
C GLU A 66 -13.87 10.03 1.48
N HIS A 67 -13.40 9.00 2.19
CA HIS A 67 -12.47 9.19 3.30
C HIS A 67 -11.06 9.52 2.84
N LEU A 68 -10.37 10.36 3.62
CA LEU A 68 -9.05 10.89 3.29
C LEU A 68 -8.02 9.79 3.02
N TYR A 69 -7.99 8.71 3.81
CA TYR A 69 -7.10 7.58 3.54
C TYR A 69 -7.32 6.91 2.19
N TYR A 70 -8.58 6.76 1.76
CA TYR A 70 -8.87 6.17 0.45
C TYR A 70 -8.42 7.10 -0.67
N ILE A 71 -8.81 8.38 -0.58
CA ILE A 71 -8.47 9.41 -1.57
C ILE A 71 -6.95 9.53 -1.70
N GLU A 72 -6.25 9.72 -0.58
CA GLU A 72 -4.80 9.91 -0.58
C GLU A 72 -4.07 8.67 -1.11
N PHE A 73 -4.47 7.46 -0.69
CA PHE A 73 -3.87 6.24 -1.21
C PHE A 73 -4.11 6.10 -2.72
N ASN A 74 -5.33 6.35 -3.17
CA ASN A 74 -5.69 6.29 -4.58
C ASN A 74 -4.90 7.32 -5.42
N GLU A 75 -4.63 8.50 -4.85
CA GLU A 75 -3.94 9.58 -5.51
C GLU A 75 -2.41 9.40 -5.56
N LYS A 76 -1.82 8.81 -4.51
CA LYS A 76 -0.36 8.65 -4.38
C LYS A 76 0.16 7.37 -5.00
N VAL A 77 -0.63 6.30 -5.01
CA VAL A 77 -0.23 4.97 -5.50
C VAL A 77 -0.76 4.75 -6.92
N LYS A 78 -0.32 5.58 -7.88
CA LYS A 78 -0.82 5.56 -9.27
C LYS A 78 0.02 4.73 -10.24
N ASP A 79 1.30 4.54 -9.94
CA ASP A 79 2.23 3.79 -10.79
C ASP A 79 3.16 2.92 -9.93
N ARG A 80 3.96 2.09 -10.59
CA ARG A 80 4.84 1.07 -10.03
C ARG A 80 6.16 1.61 -9.50
N GLY A 81 6.32 2.94 -9.42
CA GLY A 81 7.48 3.56 -8.82
C GLY A 81 7.62 3.15 -7.35
N ALA A 82 8.83 2.90 -6.89
CA ALA A 82 9.10 2.58 -5.49
C ALA A 82 8.56 3.66 -4.54
N GLU A 83 8.66 4.93 -4.94
CA GLU A 83 8.15 6.08 -4.22
C GLU A 83 6.62 6.06 -4.05
N CYS A 84 5.90 5.53 -5.03
CA CYS A 84 4.45 5.33 -4.93
C CYS A 84 4.11 4.25 -3.90
N ILE A 85 4.86 3.14 -3.89
CA ILE A 85 4.65 2.07 -2.90
C ILE A 85 5.01 2.55 -1.49
N GLU A 86 6.11 3.28 -1.33
CA GLU A 86 6.55 3.84 -0.05
C GLU A 86 5.50 4.82 0.51
N ALA A 87 4.93 5.68 -0.33
CA ALA A 87 3.82 6.55 0.05
C ALA A 87 2.59 5.74 0.50
N GLY A 88 2.22 4.70 -0.24
CA GLY A 88 1.13 3.79 0.13
C GLY A 88 1.35 3.11 1.48
N LEU A 89 2.58 2.64 1.75
CA LEU A 89 2.95 2.06 3.04
C LEU A 89 2.84 3.06 4.19
N GLY A 90 3.23 4.32 3.97
CA GLY A 90 3.06 5.39 4.97
C GLY A 90 1.60 5.56 5.38
N ILE A 91 0.70 5.59 4.39
CA ILE A 91 -0.75 5.74 4.61
C ILE A 91 -1.31 4.52 5.35
N LEU A 92 -0.97 3.29 4.93
CA LEU A 92 -1.43 2.07 5.61
C LEU A 92 -0.93 1.96 7.06
N LYS A 93 0.28 2.45 7.35
CA LYS A 93 0.80 2.54 8.73
C LYS A 93 0.06 3.59 9.56
N ALA A 94 -0.35 4.71 8.98
CA ALA A 94 -1.20 5.69 9.65
C ALA A 94 -2.58 5.10 9.98
N VAL A 95 -3.20 4.40 9.03
CA VAL A 95 -4.45 3.65 9.24
C VAL A 95 -4.30 2.62 10.36
N LYS A 96 -3.17 1.92 10.42
CA LYS A 96 -2.90 0.94 11.48
C LYS A 96 -2.89 1.59 12.85
N ASN A 97 -2.15 2.68 13.00
CA ASN A 97 -2.09 3.42 14.26
C ASN A 97 -3.48 3.88 14.68
N GLU A 98 -4.30 4.39 13.76
CA GLU A 98 -5.67 4.80 14.07
C GLU A 98 -6.55 3.64 14.54
N LEU A 99 -6.53 2.51 13.81
CA LEU A 99 -7.30 1.32 14.19
C LEU A 99 -6.85 0.73 15.54
N GLU A 100 -5.57 0.79 15.86
CA GLU A 100 -5.03 0.37 17.15
C GLU A 100 -5.47 1.30 18.29
N THR A 101 -5.58 2.61 18.06
CA THR A 101 -6.09 3.56 19.07
C THR A 101 -7.60 3.45 19.30
N LEU A 102 -8.35 2.91 18.34
CA LEU A 102 -9.80 2.73 18.41
C LEU A 102 -10.24 1.35 18.96
N ALA A 103 -9.30 0.43 19.24
CA ALA A 103 -9.57 -0.95 19.65
C ALA A 103 -9.54 -1.17 21.17
#